data_AF-A0A2D7XEC9-F1
#
_entry.id   AF-A0A2D7XEC9-F1
#
_cell.length_a   1.000
_cell.length_b   1.000
_cell.length_c   1.000
_cell.angle_alpha   90.00
_cell.angle_beta   90.00
_cell.angle_gamma   90.00
#
_symmetry.space_group_name_H-M   'P 1'
#
loop_
_entity.id
_entity.type
_entity.pdbx_description
1 polymer ?
#
loop_
_entity_poly.entity_id
_entity_poly.type
_entity_poly.pdbx_seq_one_letter_code
_entity_poly.pdbx_strand_id
1 'polypeptide(L)' 'MSSSLTAASPLQDWLMHLETAHPKKIDLGLSRITTVAQRLGVDTLPCVTITVGGTNGKGSTCAMLE' A
#
# COMPACT_ATOMS: atom_id res chain seq x y z
N MET A 1 -4.41 22.97 7.83
CA MET A 1 -4.31 22.49 9.22
C MET A 1 -4.21 20.97 9.16
N SER A 2 -3.01 20.41 9.32
CA SER A 2 -2.84 18.96 9.38
C SER A 2 -3.26 18.51 10.77
N SER A 3 -4.41 17.87 10.91
CA SER A 3 -4.74 17.11 12.11
C SER A 3 -3.71 15.97 12.19
N SER A 4 -2.96 15.92 13.30
CA SER A 4 -2.02 14.83 13.53
C SER A 4 -2.82 13.54 13.70
N LEU A 5 -2.78 12.67 12.69
CA LEU A 5 -3.29 11.32 12.80
C LEU A 5 -2.54 10.58 13.92
N THR A 6 -3.26 9.71 14.62
CA THR A 6 -2.70 8.80 15.62
C THR A 6 -3.12 7.38 15.31
N ALA A 7 -2.55 6.41 16.02
CA ALA A 7 -2.95 5.01 15.90
C ALA A 7 -4.44 4.78 16.29
N ALA A 8 -5.03 5.66 17.10
CA ALA A 8 -6.43 5.57 17.53
C ALA A 8 -7.41 6.36 16.63
N SER A 9 -6.91 7.05 15.59
CA SER A 9 -7.76 7.78 14.66
C SER A 9 -8.69 6.81 13.91
N PRO A 10 -9.96 7.17 13.67
CA PRO A 10 -10.88 6.38 12.85
C PRO A 10 -10.31 6.04 11.47
N LEU A 11 -10.72 4.89 10.92
CA LEU A 11 -10.31 4.46 9.58
C LEU A 11 -10.59 5.54 8.52
N GLN A 12 -11.73 6.20 8.60
CA GLN A 12 -12.12 7.23 7.64
C GLN A 12 -11.13 8.40 7.58
N ASP A 13 -10.55 8.80 8.71
CA ASP A 13 -9.57 9.90 8.77
C ASP A 13 -8.25 9.51 8.08
N TRP A 14 -7.83 8.25 8.27
CA TRP A 14 -6.68 7.70 7.55
C TRP A 14 -6.93 7.64 6.04
N LEU A 15 -8.12 7.22 5.60
CA LEU A 15 -8.47 7.19 4.18
C LEU A 15 -8.43 8.59 3.54
N MET A 16 -9.05 9.59 4.17
CA MET A 16 -9.03 10.97 3.68
C MET A 16 -7.61 11.55 3.59
N HIS A 17 -6.75 11.20 4.54
CA HIS A 17 -5.35 11.60 4.48
C HIS A 17 -4.61 10.94 3.30
N LEU A 18 -4.76 9.63 3.12
CA LEU A 18 -4.09 8.88 2.03
C LEU A 18 -4.52 9.38 0.64
N GLU A 19 -5.78 9.77 0.47
CA GLU A 19 -6.31 10.32 -0.79
C GLU A 19 -5.66 11.64 -1.21
N THR A 20 -5.11 12.41 -0.25
CA THR A 20 -4.53 13.74 -0.48
C THR A 20 -3.02 13.81 -0.24
N ALA A 21 -2.41 12.73 0.25
CA ALA A 21 -1.01 12.69 0.68
C ALA A 21 0.03 12.83 -0.46
N HIS A 22 -0.34 12.57 -1.72
CA HIS A 22 0.59 12.63 -2.86
C HIS A 22 0.07 13.55 -3.98
N PRO A 23 0.92 14.45 -4.52
CA PRO A 23 0.48 15.43 -5.53
C PRO A 23 0.10 14.80 -6.87
N LYS A 24 0.57 13.58 -7.17
CA LYS A 24 0.17 12.79 -8.34
C LYS A 24 -0.65 11.59 -7.89
N LYS A 25 -1.83 11.40 -8.49
CA LYS A 25 -2.71 10.25 -8.19
C LYS A 25 -2.05 8.90 -8.46
N ILE A 26 -1.27 8.79 -9.55
CA ILE A 26 -0.55 7.59 -9.93
C ILE A 26 0.90 7.98 -10.23
N ASP A 27 1.83 7.38 -9.50
CA ASP A 27 3.27 7.50 -9.70
C ASP A 27 3.87 6.08 -9.66
N LEU A 28 4.30 5.57 -10.82
CA LEU A 28 4.68 4.16 -11.00
C LEU A 28 6.13 3.87 -10.59
N GLY A 29 6.88 4.86 -10.10
CA GLY A 29 8.24 4.68 -9.62
C GLY A 29 8.31 3.98 -8.26
N LEU A 30 9.27 3.05 -8.10
CA LEU A 30 9.43 2.28 -6.86
C LEU A 30 10.35 2.93 -5.82
N SER A 31 11.19 3.91 -6.21
CA SER A 31 12.28 4.41 -5.35
C SER A 31 11.83 4.92 -3.98
N ARG A 32 10.70 5.64 -3.90
CA ARG A 32 10.18 6.17 -2.63
C ARG A 32 9.67 5.05 -1.73
N ILE A 33 8.88 4.13 -2.28
CA ILE A 33 8.26 3.06 -1.49
C ILE A 33 9.29 2.01 -1.07
N THR A 34 10.29 1.70 -1.91
CA THR A 34 11.41 0.84 -1.54
C THR A 34 12.18 1.39 -0.33
N THR A 35 12.44 2.70 -0.29
CA THR A 35 13.11 3.35 0.86
C THR A 35 12.30 3.20 2.14
N VAL A 36 10.97 3.32 2.07
CA VAL A 36 10.08 3.15 3.23
C VAL A 36 10.05 1.69 3.67
N ALA A 37 9.91 0.75 2.74
CA ALA A 37 9.86 -0.69 3.03
C ALA A 37 11.13 -1.18 3.74
N GLN A 38 12.31 -0.76 3.28
CA GLN A 38 13.60 -1.06 3.91
C GLN A 38 13.71 -0.51 5.33
N ARG A 39 13.26 0.74 5.55
CA ARG A 39 13.26 1.36 6.89
C ARG A 39 12.35 0.65 7.88
N LEU A 40 11.26 0.05 7.39
CA LEU A 40 10.31 -0.72 8.19
C LEU A 40 10.68 -2.22 8.29
N GLY A 41 11.66 -2.69 7.51
CA GLY A 41 12.03 -4.11 7.45
C GLY A 41 10.95 -4.99 6.84
N VAL A 42 10.16 -4.48 5.90
CA VAL A 42 9.04 -5.21 5.23
C VAL A 42 9.31 -5.46 3.74
N ASP A 43 10.54 -5.28 3.30
CA ASP A 43 11.00 -5.56 1.93
C ASP A 43 11.19 -7.05 1.66
N THR A 44 11.12 -7.89 2.70
CA THR A 44 11.04 -9.35 2.60
C THR A 44 9.99 -9.89 3.56
N LEU A 45 9.30 -10.97 3.17
CA LEU A 45 8.30 -11.66 3.99
C LEU A 45 8.82 -13.06 4.34
N PRO A 46 8.57 -13.56 5.57
CA PRO A 46 9.05 -14.88 6.01
C PRO A 46 8.18 -16.04 5.47
N CYS A 47 7.71 -15.94 4.23
CA CYS A 47 6.85 -16.94 3.60
C CYS A 47 6.94 -16.88 2.07
N VAL A 48 6.40 -17.91 1.40
CA VAL A 48 6.26 -17.92 -0.06
C VAL A 48 5.34 -16.78 -0.47
N THR A 49 5.84 -15.90 -1.34
CA THR A 49 5.09 -14.75 -1.86
C THR A 49 4.74 -14.98 -3.33
N ILE A 50 3.45 -14.89 -3.68
CA ILE A 50 2.94 -14.98 -5.05
C ILE A 50 2.42 -13.60 -5.46
N THR A 51 2.99 -13.01 -6.52
CA THR A 51 2.54 -11.72 -7.06
C THR A 51 1.73 -11.92 -8.34
N VAL A 52 0.47 -11.50 -8.34
CA VAL A 52 -0.46 -11.64 -9.49
C VAL A 52 -0.59 -10.33 -10.26
N GLY A 53 -0.05 -10.28 -11.47
CA GLY A 53 -0.23 -9.19 -12.43
C GLY A 53 -1.26 -9.51 -13.53
N GLY A 54 -1.69 -8.50 -14.29
CA GLY A 54 -2.56 -8.66 -15.47
C GLY A 54 -3.66 -7.62 -15.59
N THR A 55 -4.29 -7.53 -16.77
CA THR A 55 -5.39 -6.58 -17.03
C THR A 55 -6.67 -7.03 -16.32
N ASN A 56 -7.07 -8.29 -16.51
CA ASN A 56 -8.27 -8.89 -15.94
C ASN A 56 -7.91 -10.07 -15.02
N GLY A 57 -8.83 -10.50 -14.16
CA GLY A 57 -8.70 -11.74 -13.38
C GLY A 57 -7.82 -11.68 -12.12
N LYS A 58 -7.13 -10.57 -11.83
CA LYS A 58 -6.27 -10.44 -10.63
C LYS A 58 -7.01 -10.82 -9.32
N GLY A 59 -8.22 -10.28 -9.13
CA GLY A 59 -9.01 -10.54 -7.93
C GLY A 59 -9.49 -11.99 -7.84
N SER A 60 -9.99 -12.57 -8.93
CA SER A 60 -10.47 -13.96 -8.95
C SER A 60 -9.33 -14.98 -8.80
N THR A 61 -8.16 -14.70 -9.38
CA THR A 61 -6.97 -15.55 -9.20
C THR A 61 -6.50 -15.53 -7.76
N CYS A 62 -6.42 -14.35 -7.11
CA CYS A 62 -6.06 -14.28 -5.69
C CYS A 62 -7.09 -15.01 -4.82
N ALA A 63 -8.38 -14.80 -5.04
CA ALA A 63 -9.45 -15.46 -4.28
C ALA A 63 -9.48 -16.99 -4.45
N MET A 64 -8.92 -17.53 -5.55
CA MET A 64 -8.76 -18.97 -5.74
C MET A 64 -7.53 -19.53 -5.00
N LEU A 65 -6.53 -18.70 -4.72
CA LEU A 65 -5.31 -19.08 -4.02
C LEU A 65 -5.44 -18.95 -2.48
N GLU A 66 -6.41 -18.16 -2.00
CA GLU A 66 -6.81 -18.04 -0.59
C GLU A 66 -7.47 -19.32 -0.06
#